data_AF-A0A957G1W0-F1
#
_entry.id   AF-A0A957G1W0-F1
#
_cell.length_a   1.000
_cell.length_b   1.000
_cell.length_c   1.000
_cell.angle_alpha   90.00
_cell.angle_beta   90.00
_cell.angle_gamma   90.00
#
_symmetry.space_group_name_H-M   'P 1'
#
loop_
_entity.id
_entity.type
_entity.pdbx_description
1 polymer ?
#
loop_
_entity_poly.entity_id
_entity_poly.type
_entity_poly.pdbx_seq_one_letter_code
_entity_poly.pdbx_strand_id
1 'polypeptide(L)'
;MSDLVNLKNELSHFSMPDLLNIYAIFSQRLTHVVDVQWKLASIFIPLSLSGVIFLNEDQRSVIFVGTFSILLIWIWYMFERRNQRSILRQQTMLAAIESIVAEHDQAMFGRGFSIPDRFRAKKIGHTMLFRIIVYSITVAWIITIVFSLVATP
;
A
#
# COMPACT_ATOMS: atom_id res chain seq x y z
N MET A 1 -10.37 -19.12 -4.13
CA MET A 1 -11.54 -19.32 -5.01
C MET A 1 -12.81 -19.60 -4.21
N SER A 2 -12.78 -20.38 -3.12
CA SER A 2 -13.95 -20.61 -2.24
C SER A 2 -14.52 -19.34 -1.60
N ASP A 3 -13.66 -18.42 -1.13
CA ASP A 3 -14.13 -17.22 -0.42
C ASP A 3 -14.95 -16.27 -1.30
N LEU A 4 -14.60 -16.16 -2.59
CA LEU A 4 -15.26 -15.23 -3.51
C LEU A 4 -16.64 -15.77 -3.95
N VAL A 5 -16.76 -17.08 -4.11
CA VAL A 5 -18.03 -17.76 -4.39
C VAL A 5 -18.97 -17.69 -3.17
N ASN A 6 -18.44 -17.89 -1.96
CA ASN A 6 -19.20 -17.76 -0.73
C ASN A 6 -19.68 -16.32 -0.50
N LEU A 7 -18.79 -15.33 -0.69
CA LEU A 7 -19.16 -13.91 -0.60
C LEU A 7 -20.23 -13.54 -1.62
N LYS A 8 -20.12 -14.07 -2.84
CA LYS A 8 -21.09 -13.82 -3.91
C LYS A 8 -22.47 -14.36 -3.55
N ASN A 9 -22.53 -15.57 -3.00
CA ASN A 9 -23.78 -16.16 -2.54
C ASN A 9 -24.41 -15.34 -1.40
N GLU A 10 -23.63 -14.91 -0.41
CA GLU A 10 -24.14 -14.02 0.66
C GLU A 10 -24.65 -12.67 0.12
N LEU A 11 -23.92 -12.09 -0.84
CA LEU A 11 -24.26 -10.79 -1.43
C LEU A 11 -25.43 -10.87 -2.42
N SER A 12 -25.74 -12.05 -2.98
CA SER A 12 -26.83 -12.25 -3.94
C SER A 12 -28.23 -12.03 -3.35
N HIS A 13 -28.35 -12.04 -2.01
CA HIS A 13 -29.60 -11.79 -1.30
C HIS A 13 -29.91 -10.29 -1.10
N PHE A 14 -28.93 -9.41 -1.36
CA PHE A 14 -29.13 -7.97 -1.21
C PHE A 14 -29.80 -7.36 -2.44
N SER A 15 -30.60 -6.33 -2.21
CA SER A 15 -31.21 -5.57 -3.31
C SER A 15 -30.13 -4.80 -4.09
N MET A 16 -30.36 -4.54 -5.37
CA MET A 16 -29.42 -3.80 -6.22
C MET A 16 -29.05 -2.41 -5.64
N PRO A 17 -29.99 -1.59 -5.12
CA PRO A 17 -29.64 -0.34 -4.44
C PRO A 17 -28.71 -0.51 -3.24
N ASP A 18 -28.92 -1.57 -2.44
CA ASP A 18 -28.08 -1.84 -1.26
C ASP A 18 -26.67 -2.26 -1.69
N LEU A 19 -26.54 -3.08 -2.73
CA LEU A 19 -25.25 -3.46 -3.31
C LEU A 19 -24.46 -2.24 -3.81
N LEU A 20 -25.14 -1.29 -4.45
CA LEU A 20 -24.52 -0.05 -4.94
C LEU A 20 -24.07 0.86 -3.78
N ASN A 21 -24.85 0.93 -2.70
CA ASN A 21 -24.49 1.69 -1.51
C ASN A 21 -23.27 1.07 -0.79
N ILE A 22 -23.27 -0.25 -0.64
CA ILE A 22 -22.13 -0.99 -0.11
C ILE A 22 -20.89 -0.74 -0.99
N TYR A 23 -21.02 -0.84 -2.31
CA TYR A 23 -19.92 -0.54 -3.24
C TYR A 23 -19.36 0.86 -3.04
N ALA A 24 -20.20 1.90 -2.94
CA ALA A 24 -19.78 3.27 -2.73
C ALA A 24 -18.98 3.43 -1.43
N ILE A 25 -19.47 2.87 -0.33
CA ILE A 25 -18.79 2.90 0.98
C ILE A 25 -17.40 2.24 0.91
N PHE A 26 -17.33 1.05 0.31
CA PHE A 26 -16.08 0.31 0.22
C PHE A 26 -15.07 0.97 -0.74
N SER A 27 -15.54 1.54 -1.85
CA SER A 27 -14.72 2.27 -2.82
C SER A 27 -14.11 3.55 -2.21
N GLN A 28 -14.93 4.32 -1.48
CA GLN A 28 -14.45 5.52 -0.77
C GLN A 28 -13.45 5.15 0.32
N ARG A 29 -13.72 4.10 1.10
CA ARG A 29 -12.83 3.62 2.16
C ARG A 29 -11.49 3.14 1.62
N LEU A 30 -11.50 2.40 0.52
CA LEU A 30 -10.29 1.94 -0.15
C LEU A 30 -9.45 3.12 -0.64
N THR A 31 -10.08 4.09 -1.29
CA THR A 31 -9.40 5.30 -1.79
C THR A 31 -8.75 6.07 -0.64
N HIS A 32 -9.49 6.28 0.45
CA HIS A 32 -8.96 6.95 1.63
C HIS A 32 -7.75 6.22 2.25
N VAL A 33 -7.81 4.89 2.38
CA VAL A 33 -6.70 4.11 2.94
C VAL A 33 -5.46 4.22 2.07
N VAL A 34 -5.60 4.14 0.75
CA VAL A 34 -4.49 4.27 -0.20
C VAL A 34 -3.89 5.69 -0.15
N ASP A 35 -4.74 6.72 -0.06
CA ASP A 35 -4.27 8.11 0.07
C ASP A 35 -3.46 8.32 1.35
N VAL A 36 -3.93 7.78 2.47
CA VAL A 36 -3.20 7.82 3.75
C VAL A 36 -1.85 7.11 3.63
N GLN A 37 -1.79 5.96 2.96
CA GLN A 37 -0.52 5.24 2.73
C GLN A 37 0.48 6.09 1.94
N TRP A 38 0.05 6.74 0.87
CA TRP A 38 0.91 7.61 0.05
C TRP A 38 1.34 8.87 0.80
N LYS A 39 0.46 9.46 1.62
CA LYS A 39 0.81 10.58 2.50
C LYS A 39 1.86 10.17 3.52
N LEU A 40 1.72 9.01 4.15
CA LEU A 40 2.74 8.49 5.07
C LEU A 40 4.06 8.22 4.33
N ALA A 41 4.02 7.63 3.14
CA ALA A 41 5.22 7.41 2.32
C ALA A 41 5.99 8.72 2.08
N SER A 42 5.27 9.81 1.79
CA SER A 42 5.86 11.13 1.53
C SER A 42 6.55 11.75 2.76
N ILE A 43 6.28 11.24 3.97
CA ILE A 43 6.94 11.68 5.21
C ILE A 43 8.12 10.76 5.53
N PHE A 44 7.88 9.44 5.55
CA PHE A 44 8.87 8.46 5.99
C PHE A 44 10.06 8.35 5.02
N ILE A 45 9.84 8.45 3.70
CA ILE A 45 10.91 8.32 2.71
C ILE A 45 11.91 9.49 2.85
N PRO A 46 11.51 10.77 2.77
CA PRO A 46 12.46 11.87 2.96
C PRO A 46 13.10 11.87 4.35
N LEU A 47 12.35 11.52 5.40
CA LEU A 47 12.89 11.46 6.76
C LEU A 47 13.99 10.38 6.88
N SER A 48 13.79 9.20 6.28
CA SER A 48 14.81 8.14 6.23
C SER A 48 16.03 8.50 5.36
N LEU A 49 15.90 9.47 4.45
CA LEU A 49 17.00 9.95 3.60
C LEU A 49 17.65 11.22 4.14
N SER A 50 17.00 11.95 5.05
CA SER A 50 17.52 13.19 5.65
C SER A 50 18.88 13.01 6.33
N GLY A 51 19.15 11.78 6.80
CA GLY A 51 20.42 11.39 7.37
C GLY A 51 21.63 11.54 6.44
N VAL A 52 21.42 11.58 5.11
CA VAL A 52 22.47 11.73 4.10
C VAL A 52 23.23 13.06 4.27
N ILE A 53 22.62 14.06 4.89
CA ILE A 53 23.25 15.37 5.13
C ILE A 53 24.37 15.27 6.19
N PHE A 54 24.31 14.27 7.07
CA PHE A 54 25.22 14.07 8.20
C PHE A 54 26.38 13.12 7.88
N LEU A 55 26.58 12.74 6.61
CA LEU A 55 27.60 11.76 6.21
C LEU A 55 29.04 12.23 6.41
N ASN A 56 29.26 13.54 6.58
CA ASN A 56 30.58 14.11 6.86
C ASN A 56 30.86 14.30 8.36
N GLU A 57 29.94 13.88 9.25
CA GLU A 57 30.16 13.92 10.70
C GLU A 57 30.89 12.67 11.22
N ASP A 58 31.14 12.64 12.53
CA ASP A 58 31.75 11.52 13.23
C ASP A 58 31.11 10.18 12.86
N GLN A 59 31.94 9.14 12.76
CA GLN A 59 31.54 7.76 12.48
C GLN A 59 30.37 7.26 13.35
N ARG A 60 30.37 7.64 14.63
CA ARG A 60 29.28 7.28 15.57
C ARG A 60 27.95 7.90 15.16
N SER A 61 27.96 9.15 14.68
CA SER A 61 26.77 9.82 14.16
C SER A 61 26.25 9.14 12.91
N VAL A 62 27.13 8.78 11.97
CA VAL A 62 26.75 8.05 10.74
C VAL A 62 26.09 6.70 11.05
N ILE A 63 26.66 5.94 11.99
CA ILE A 63 26.07 4.66 12.43
C ILE A 63 24.70 4.88 13.09
N PHE A 64 24.60 5.85 13.99
CA PHE A 64 23.34 6.16 14.69
C PHE A 64 22.24 6.60 13.70
N VAL A 65 22.56 7.55 12.82
CA VAL A 65 21.64 8.07 11.82
C VAL A 65 21.22 6.98 10.83
N GLY A 66 22.15 6.14 10.39
CA GLY A 66 21.85 5.05 9.47
C GLY A 66 20.98 3.96 10.10
N THR A 67 21.28 3.55 11.33
CA THR A 67 20.45 2.57 12.06
C THR A 67 19.07 3.13 12.37
N PHE A 68 18.96 4.39 12.78
CA PHE A 68 17.67 5.07 12.99
C PHE A 68 16.86 5.13 11.69
N SER A 69 17.49 5.47 10.56
CA SER A 69 16.84 5.55 9.25
C SER A 69 16.33 4.19 8.75
N ILE A 70 17.11 3.12 8.96
CA ILE A 70 16.69 1.74 8.69
C ILE A 70 15.48 1.40 9.57
N LEU A 71 15.54 1.68 10.87
CA LEU A 71 14.43 1.37 11.77
C LEU A 71 13.14 2.11 11.36
N LEU A 72 13.27 3.37 10.96
CA LEU A 72 12.15 4.22 10.54
C LEU A 72 11.46 3.70 9.27
N ILE A 73 12.23 3.28 8.24
CA ILE A 73 11.65 2.73 7.01
C ILE A 73 10.98 1.37 7.26
N TRP A 74 11.51 0.58 8.19
CA TRP A 74 10.92 -0.71 8.60
C TRP A 74 9.65 -0.56 9.42
N ILE A 75 9.55 0.45 10.30
CA ILE A 75 8.29 0.80 10.98
C ILE A 75 7.20 1.10 9.95
N TRP A 76 7.52 1.92 8.95
CA TRP A 76 6.59 2.23 7.88
C TRP A 76 6.18 0.97 7.10
N TYR A 77 7.14 0.11 6.75
CA TYR A 77 6.85 -1.17 6.08
C TYR A 77 5.90 -2.06 6.89
N MET A 78 6.05 -2.10 8.22
CA MET A 78 5.16 -2.88 9.08
C MET A 78 3.73 -2.31 9.11
N PHE A 79 3.60 -0.97 9.14
CA PHE A 79 2.30 -0.30 9.06
C PHE A 79 1.62 -0.59 7.71
N GLU A 80 2.38 -0.51 6.62
CA GLU A 80 1.93 -0.83 5.28
C GLU A 80 1.45 -2.27 5.18
N ARG A 81 2.26 -3.23 5.67
CA ARG A 81 1.92 -4.66 5.67
C ARG A 81 0.63 -4.96 6.44
N ARG A 82 0.37 -4.24 7.53
CA ARG A 82 -0.88 -4.38 8.29
C ARG A 82 -2.09 -3.88 7.49
N ASN A 83 -1.94 -2.74 6.82
CA ASN A 83 -3.02 -2.14 6.02
C ASN A 83 -3.32 -2.93 4.74
N GLN A 84 -2.33 -3.59 4.15
CA GLN A 84 -2.52 -4.42 2.95
C GLN A 84 -3.57 -5.52 3.14
N ARG A 85 -3.68 -6.11 4.35
CA ARG A 85 -4.72 -7.11 4.64
C ARG A 85 -6.12 -6.52 4.57
N SER A 86 -6.30 -5.28 5.04
CA SER A 86 -7.57 -4.56 4.97
C SER A 86 -7.93 -4.22 3.52
N ILE A 87 -6.94 -3.72 2.77
CA ILE A 87 -7.06 -3.39 1.33
C ILE A 87 -7.47 -4.63 0.53
N LEU A 88 -6.83 -5.77 0.76
CA LEU A 88 -7.12 -7.01 0.04
C LEU A 88 -8.56 -7.49 0.27
N ARG A 89 -9.05 -7.38 1.51
CA ARG A 89 -10.45 -7.69 1.86
C ARG A 89 -11.42 -6.76 1.14
N GLN A 90 -11.17 -5.45 1.19
CA GLN A 90 -12.01 -4.45 0.53
C GLN A 90 -12.04 -4.64 -1.00
N GLN A 91 -10.88 -4.92 -1.62
CA GLN A 91 -10.80 -5.22 -3.06
C GLN A 91 -11.53 -6.50 -3.44
N THR A 92 -11.46 -7.54 -2.60
CA THR A 92 -12.18 -8.80 -2.85
C THR A 92 -13.70 -8.59 -2.76
N MET A 93 -14.15 -7.79 -1.79
CA MET A 93 -15.57 -7.46 -1.63
C MET A 93 -16.10 -6.61 -2.79
N LEU A 94 -15.34 -5.60 -3.23
CA LEU A 94 -15.68 -4.81 -4.43
C LEU A 94 -15.76 -5.69 -5.68
N ALA A 95 -14.79 -6.59 -5.89
CA ALA A 95 -14.80 -7.51 -7.02
C ALA A 95 -15.99 -8.49 -7.00
N ALA A 96 -16.41 -8.93 -5.81
CA ALA A 96 -17.60 -9.76 -5.66
C ALA A 96 -18.88 -8.99 -6.03
N ILE A 97 -19.03 -7.75 -5.54
CA ILE A 97 -20.17 -6.89 -5.88
C ILE A 97 -20.20 -6.60 -7.39
N GLU A 98 -19.05 -6.27 -7.99
CA GLU A 98 -18.93 -6.09 -9.45
C GLU A 98 -19.41 -7.31 -10.23
N SER A 99 -19.05 -8.52 -9.79
CA SER A 99 -19.46 -9.74 -10.48
C SER A 99 -20.98 -9.96 -10.46
N ILE A 100 -21.64 -9.60 -9.36
CA ILE A 100 -23.10 -9.71 -9.22
C ILE A 100 -23.80 -8.64 -10.05
N VAL A 101 -23.29 -7.40 -10.01
CA VAL A 101 -23.82 -6.27 -10.78
C VAL A 101 -23.68 -6.51 -12.28
N ALA A 102 -22.54 -7.05 -12.73
CA ALA A 102 -22.29 -7.41 -14.14
C ALA A 102 -23.19 -8.53 -14.65
N GLU A 103 -23.58 -9.46 -13.78
CA GLU A 103 -24.54 -10.53 -14.12
C GLU A 103 -25.98 -10.03 -14.18
N HIS A 104 -26.34 -9.02 -13.38
CA HIS A 104 -27.71 -8.51 -13.32
C HIS A 104 -28.03 -7.41 -14.33
N ASP A 105 -27.07 -6.55 -14.70
CA ASP A 105 -27.36 -5.46 -15.63
C ASP A 105 -26.10 -4.94 -16.36
N GLN A 106 -25.92 -5.35 -17.62
CA GLN A 106 -24.87 -4.80 -18.49
C GLN A 106 -25.06 -3.30 -18.77
N ALA A 107 -26.26 -2.74 -18.57
CA ALA A 107 -26.55 -1.33 -18.86
C ALA A 107 -26.08 -0.35 -17.76
N MET A 108 -25.88 -0.81 -16.52
CA MET A 108 -25.48 0.08 -15.41
C MET A 108 -23.99 0.49 -15.45
N PHE A 109 -23.13 -0.30 -16.10
CA PHE A 109 -21.72 0.05 -16.29
C PHE A 109 -21.51 1.32 -17.13
N GLY A 110 -22.50 1.72 -17.94
CA GLY A 110 -22.44 2.92 -18.78
C GLY A 110 -22.73 4.25 -18.05
N ARG A 111 -23.31 4.23 -16.84
CA ARG A 111 -23.74 5.45 -16.11
C ARG A 111 -22.82 5.87 -14.95
N GLY A 112 -21.51 5.67 -15.09
CA GLY A 112 -20.52 6.14 -14.11
C GLY A 112 -20.07 5.10 -13.09
N PHE A 113 -20.53 3.84 -13.22
CA PHE A 113 -19.98 2.68 -12.52
C PHE A 113 -18.71 2.20 -13.21
N SER A 114 -17.70 3.08 -13.26
CA SER A 114 -16.33 2.68 -13.58
C SER A 114 -15.56 2.58 -12.29
N ILE A 115 -15.01 1.39 -12.04
CA ILE A 115 -13.88 1.25 -11.12
C ILE A 115 -12.84 2.25 -11.62
N PRO A 116 -12.24 3.10 -10.77
CA PRO A 116 -11.11 3.88 -11.22
C PRO A 116 -10.07 2.88 -11.76
N ASP A 117 -9.76 2.94 -13.06
CA ASP A 117 -8.82 2.03 -13.75
C ASP A 117 -7.47 1.90 -13.01
N ARG A 118 -7.18 2.88 -12.15
CA ARG A 118 -6.10 2.93 -11.18
C ARG A 118 -6.00 1.71 -10.24
N PHE A 119 -7.08 0.94 -10.03
CA PHE A 119 -7.10 -0.19 -9.08
C PHE A 119 -7.00 -1.58 -9.75
N ARG A 120 -7.49 -1.74 -10.98
CA ARG A 120 -7.53 -3.06 -11.67
C ARG A 120 -6.17 -3.47 -12.24
N ALA A 121 -5.36 -2.51 -12.71
CA ALA A 121 -4.02 -2.76 -13.28
C ALA A 121 -2.87 -2.69 -12.26
N LYS A 122 -3.11 -2.19 -11.03
CA LYS A 122 -2.03 -1.80 -10.09
C LYS A 122 -1.85 -2.74 -8.89
N LYS A 123 -2.55 -3.89 -8.89
CA LYS A 123 -2.66 -4.85 -7.77
C LYS A 123 -1.36 -5.60 -7.45
N ILE A 124 -0.50 -5.79 -8.45
CA ILE A 124 0.77 -6.54 -8.32
C ILE A 124 1.97 -5.58 -8.20
N GLY A 125 1.87 -4.39 -8.80
CA GLY A 125 2.94 -3.39 -8.79
C GLY A 125 3.17 -2.73 -7.43
N HIS A 126 2.12 -2.31 -6.71
CA HIS A 126 2.27 -1.48 -5.50
C HIS A 126 3.00 -2.18 -4.36
N THR A 127 2.58 -3.39 -3.97
CA THR A 127 3.24 -4.14 -2.88
C THR A 127 4.70 -4.47 -3.21
N MET A 128 4.98 -4.78 -4.47
CA MET A 128 6.34 -5.04 -4.94
C MET A 128 7.18 -3.76 -4.93
N LEU A 129 6.60 -2.64 -5.36
CA LEU A 129 7.25 -1.32 -5.37
C LEU A 129 7.58 -0.86 -3.95
N PHE A 130 6.67 -1.02 -2.98
CA PHE A 130 6.96 -0.71 -1.57
C PHE A 130 8.11 -1.54 -1.02
N ARG A 131 8.14 -2.85 -1.29
CA ARG A 131 9.27 -3.71 -0.90
C ARG A 131 10.57 -3.22 -1.54
N ILE A 132 10.56 -2.93 -2.84
CA ILE A 132 11.74 -2.44 -3.56
C ILE A 132 12.26 -1.14 -2.92
N ILE A 133 11.39 -0.18 -2.60
CA ILE A 133 11.80 1.08 -1.94
C ILE A 133 12.46 0.79 -0.59
N VAL A 134 11.80 0.00 0.27
CA VAL A 134 12.30 -0.31 1.63
C VAL A 134 13.66 -1.02 1.56
N TYR A 135 13.80 -2.02 0.70
CA TYR A 135 15.06 -2.74 0.53
C TYR A 135 16.15 -1.84 -0.07
N SER A 136 15.83 -1.00 -1.05
CA SER A 136 16.80 -0.09 -1.67
C SER A 136 17.36 0.90 -0.64
N ILE A 137 16.49 1.50 0.18
CA ILE A 137 16.90 2.43 1.26
C ILE A 137 17.71 1.68 2.32
N THR A 138 17.30 0.48 2.70
CA THR A 138 18.02 -0.33 3.69
C THR A 138 19.43 -0.68 3.20
N VAL A 139 19.56 -1.16 1.97
CA VAL A 139 20.85 -1.53 1.37
C VAL A 139 21.75 -0.29 1.23
N ALA A 140 21.19 0.84 0.80
CA ALA A 140 21.94 2.09 0.72
C ALA A 140 22.55 2.47 2.07
N TRP A 141 21.76 2.43 3.15
CA TRP A 141 22.25 2.72 4.50
C TRP A 141 23.28 1.71 5.00
N ILE A 142 23.11 0.42 4.71
CA ILE A 142 24.10 -0.61 5.07
C ILE A 142 25.43 -0.33 4.38
N ILE A 143 25.42 -0.02 3.08
CA ILE A 143 26.64 0.31 2.32
C ILE A 143 27.32 1.54 2.93
N THR A 144 26.56 2.59 3.21
CA THR A 144 27.07 3.81 3.85
C THR A 144 27.73 3.52 5.20
N ILE A 145 27.10 2.72 6.06
CA ILE A 145 27.66 2.34 7.36
C ILE A 145 28.96 1.55 7.18
N VAL A 146 28.98 0.55 6.30
CA VAL A 146 30.17 -0.25 6.02
C VAL A 146 31.31 0.63 5.50
N PHE A 147 31.02 1.54 4.57
CA PHE A 147 32.01 2.46 4.04
C PHE A 147 32.57 3.38 5.12
N SER A 148 31.71 3.92 6.00
CA SER A 148 32.14 4.76 7.12
C SER A 148 33.04 4.02 8.12
N LEU A 149 32.88 2.70 8.26
CA LEU A 149 33.72 1.85 9.11
C LEU A 149 35.09 1.57 8.50
N VAL A 150 35.15 1.45 7.17
CA VAL A 150 36.40 1.15 6.44
C VAL A 150 37.22 2.41 6.18
N ALA A 151 36.58 3.55 6.00
CA ALA A 151 37.24 4.82 5.68
C ALA A 151 37.90 5.51 6.89
N THR A 152 37.59 5.08 8.12
CA THR A 152 38.25 5.55 9.34
C THR A 152 39.47 4.67 9.65
N PRO A 153 40.72 5.18 9.54
CA PRO A 153 41.93 4.46 9.92
C PRO A 153 42.08 4.27 11.43
#